data_AF-A0A3C0EMB3-F1
#
_entry.id   AF-A0A3C0EMB3-F1
#
_cell.length_a   1.000
_cell.length_b   1.000
_cell.length_c   1.000
_cell.angle_alpha   90.00
_cell.angle_beta   90.00
_cell.angle_gamma   90.00
#
_symmetry.space_group_name_H-M   'P 1'
#
loop_
_entity.id
_entity.type
_entity.pdbx_description
1 polymer ?
#
loop_
_entity_poly.entity_id
_entity_poly.type
_entity_poly.pdbx_seq_one_letter_code
_entity_poly.pdbx_strand_id
1 'polypeptide(L)'
;MSKIIKKLDSYHEKYGQYPESIRYLIADAEPIASIAEDQFQYLDQQTMDLMKDNVNEHIFYAKTKEGYTLSSYGLDNKKGGIGLDVDILVTQDTYLSFITDISDHIHPTFKQFVFDMTGSWQIFKVAAWMNLLLCIAIFLECARSSFKIQLIFLVINFLILLPFCSLVALTLTALHLAAPYSTH
;
A
#
# COMPACT_ATOMS: atom_id res chain seq x y z
N MET A 1 -5.12 -5.62 8.77
CA MET A 1 -5.10 -6.88 9.56
C MET A 1 -5.40 -6.71 11.08
N SER A 2 -4.96 -5.62 11.74
CA SER A 2 -5.13 -5.41 13.20
C SER A 2 -6.56 -5.52 13.76
N LYS A 3 -7.58 -5.14 12.97
CA LYS A 3 -9.00 -5.22 13.38
C LYS A 3 -9.48 -6.66 13.59
N ILE A 4 -9.09 -7.60 12.71
CA ILE A 4 -9.43 -9.03 12.84
C ILE A 4 -8.76 -9.60 14.08
N ILE A 5 -7.50 -9.26 14.32
CA ILE A 5 -6.70 -9.80 15.42
C ILE A 5 -7.32 -9.43 16.77
N LYS A 6 -7.67 -8.16 16.97
CA LYS A 6 -8.37 -7.73 18.19
C LYS A 6 -9.68 -8.49 18.43
N LYS A 7 -10.42 -8.79 17.37
CA LYS A 7 -11.64 -9.61 17.48
C LYS A 7 -11.31 -11.05 17.84
N LEU A 8 -10.29 -11.66 17.23
CA LEU A 8 -9.86 -13.02 17.53
C LEU A 8 -9.42 -13.17 18.99
N ASP A 9 -8.65 -12.21 19.50
CA ASP A 9 -8.21 -12.21 20.90
C ASP A 9 -9.40 -12.06 21.85
N SER A 10 -10.31 -11.13 21.59
CA SER A 10 -11.54 -10.96 22.39
C SER A 10 -12.43 -12.20 22.36
N TYR A 11 -12.54 -12.89 21.22
CA TYR A 11 -13.27 -14.15 21.10
C TYR A 11 -12.62 -15.27 21.92
N HIS A 12 -11.28 -15.36 21.88
CA HIS A 12 -10.54 -16.33 22.68
C HIS A 12 -10.68 -16.07 24.18
N GLU A 13 -10.64 -14.81 24.62
CA GLU A 13 -10.89 -14.44 26.02
C GLU A 13 -12.30 -14.86 26.48
N LYS A 14 -13.29 -14.76 25.60
CA LYS A 14 -14.68 -15.09 25.91
C LYS A 14 -14.96 -16.59 25.95
N TYR A 15 -14.42 -17.35 24.98
CA TYR A 15 -14.76 -18.76 24.76
C TYR A 15 -13.62 -19.75 25.07
N GLY A 16 -12.45 -19.26 25.47
CA GLY A 16 -11.26 -20.06 25.77
C GLY A 16 -10.61 -20.71 24.55
N GLN A 17 -11.09 -20.43 23.34
CA GLN A 17 -10.58 -21.00 22.09
C GLN A 17 -10.81 -20.06 20.90
N TYR A 18 -9.94 -20.15 19.89
CA TYR A 18 -10.13 -19.43 18.64
C TYR A 18 -11.24 -20.08 17.78
N PRO A 19 -11.97 -19.28 16.99
CA PRO A 19 -13.10 -19.76 16.20
C PRO A 19 -12.65 -20.66 15.05
N GLU A 20 -13.43 -21.68 14.68
CA GLU A 20 -13.10 -22.53 13.51
C GLU A 20 -13.16 -21.76 12.18
N SER A 21 -13.98 -20.70 12.12
CA SER A 21 -14.04 -19.81 10.98
C SER A 21 -14.41 -18.39 11.40
N ILE A 22 -14.09 -17.40 10.55
CA ILE A 22 -14.43 -15.99 10.79
C ILE A 22 -15.96 -15.77 10.92
N ARG A 23 -16.79 -16.69 10.41
CA ARG A 23 -18.25 -16.63 10.61
C ARG A 23 -18.63 -16.68 12.08
N TYR A 24 -17.98 -17.53 12.88
CA TYR A 24 -18.19 -17.60 14.33
C TYR A 24 -17.74 -16.33 15.04
N LEU A 25 -16.68 -15.70 14.52
CA LEU A 25 -16.18 -14.41 15.01
C LEU A 25 -17.20 -13.28 14.81
N ILE A 26 -17.95 -13.31 13.71
CA ILE A 26 -18.94 -12.29 13.38
C ILE A 26 -20.28 -12.56 14.06
N ALA A 27 -20.69 -13.82 14.11
CA ALA A 27 -21.90 -14.25 14.81
C ALA A 27 -21.77 -14.11 16.34
N ASP A 28 -20.55 -13.91 16.87
CA ASP A 28 -20.24 -13.93 18.30
C ASP A 28 -20.89 -15.14 19.01
N ALA A 29 -20.79 -16.29 18.34
CA ALA A 29 -21.44 -17.54 18.71
C ALA A 29 -20.43 -18.52 19.28
N GLU A 30 -20.86 -19.42 20.16
CA GLU A 30 -20.00 -20.49 20.67
C GLU A 30 -19.48 -21.39 19.53
N PRO A 31 -18.26 -21.93 19.64
CA PRO A 31 -17.62 -22.75 18.59
C PRO A 31 -18.40 -24.02 18.20
N ILE A 32 -19.29 -24.48 19.08
CA ILE A 32 -20.13 -25.67 18.92
C ILE A 32 -21.59 -25.32 18.56
N ALA A 33 -21.95 -24.04 18.53
CA ALA A 33 -23.29 -23.62 18.11
C ALA A 33 -23.43 -23.81 16.59
N SER A 34 -24.51 -24.44 16.13
CA SER A 34 -24.84 -24.41 14.71
C SER A 34 -25.36 -23.03 14.35
N ILE A 35 -24.65 -22.31 13.49
CA ILE A 35 -25.19 -21.12 12.84
C ILE A 35 -26.28 -21.57 11.87
N ALA A 36 -27.45 -20.95 11.91
CA ALA A 36 -28.57 -21.33 11.05
C ALA A 36 -28.31 -20.95 9.57
N GLU A 37 -28.83 -21.75 8.64
CA GLU A 37 -28.56 -21.62 7.19
C GLU A 37 -28.90 -20.24 6.61
N ASP A 38 -29.95 -19.61 7.13
CA ASP A 38 -30.43 -18.27 6.77
C ASP A 38 -29.49 -17.14 7.23
N GLN A 39 -28.69 -17.38 8.28
CA GLN A 39 -27.72 -16.40 8.76
C GLN A 39 -26.41 -16.42 7.96
N PHE A 40 -26.11 -17.48 7.20
CA PHE A 40 -24.85 -17.58 6.47
C PHE A 40 -24.72 -16.52 5.38
N GLN A 41 -25.78 -16.19 4.66
CA GLN A 41 -25.71 -15.21 3.56
C GLN A 41 -25.32 -13.81 4.07
N TYR A 42 -25.89 -13.42 5.21
CA TYR A 42 -25.58 -12.16 5.87
C TYR A 42 -24.17 -12.16 6.48
N LEU A 43 -23.80 -13.27 7.13
CA LEU A 43 -22.48 -13.43 7.73
C LEU A 43 -21.37 -13.51 6.68
N ASP A 44 -21.63 -14.05 5.49
CA ASP A 44 -20.67 -14.14 4.40
C ASP A 44 -20.30 -12.77 3.87
N GLN A 45 -21.28 -11.89 3.69
CA GLN A 45 -21.03 -10.52 3.26
C GLN A 45 -20.21 -9.75 4.31
N GLN A 46 -20.55 -9.89 5.59
CA GLN A 46 -19.75 -9.29 6.67
C GLN A 46 -18.36 -9.92 6.82
N THR A 47 -18.23 -11.23 6.54
CA THR A 47 -16.95 -11.94 6.52
C THR A 47 -16.06 -11.37 5.44
N MET A 48 -16.59 -11.16 4.24
CA MET A 48 -15.85 -10.55 3.14
C MET A 48 -15.40 -9.14 3.48
N ASP A 49 -16.23 -8.34 4.14
CA ASP A 49 -15.85 -6.97 4.53
C ASP A 49 -14.83 -6.94 5.68
N LEU A 50 -14.94 -7.84 6.65
CA LEU A 50 -13.98 -7.95 7.74
C LEU A 50 -12.61 -8.46 7.23
N MET A 51 -12.64 -9.32 6.22
CA MET A 51 -11.47 -9.91 5.57
C MET A 51 -10.85 -9.01 4.51
N LYS A 52 -11.27 -7.75 4.38
CA LYS A 52 -10.55 -6.75 3.60
C LYS A 52 -9.47 -6.11 4.47
N ASP A 53 -8.23 -6.12 4.01
CA ASP A 53 -7.20 -5.27 4.60
C ASP A 53 -7.40 -3.79 4.20
N ASN A 54 -6.66 -2.88 4.82
CA ASN A 54 -6.67 -1.44 4.53
C ASN A 54 -6.31 -1.12 3.06
N VAL A 55 -5.77 -2.10 2.33
CA VAL A 55 -5.43 -2.05 0.90
C VAL A 55 -6.47 -2.72 -0.01
N ASN A 56 -7.68 -3.01 0.50
CA ASN A 56 -8.83 -3.59 -0.22
C ASN A 56 -8.74 -5.08 -0.61
N GLU A 57 -7.83 -5.85 -0.02
CA GLU A 57 -7.54 -7.23 -0.44
C GLU A 57 -7.88 -8.29 0.62
N HIS A 58 -8.07 -9.53 0.17
CA HIS A 58 -8.55 -10.66 0.97
C HIS A 58 -7.49 -11.19 1.95
N ILE A 59 -7.83 -11.16 3.24
CA ILE A 59 -7.13 -11.88 4.30
C ILE A 59 -7.60 -13.33 4.30
N PHE A 60 -6.69 -14.28 4.51
CA PHE A 60 -7.00 -15.70 4.69
C PHE A 60 -6.79 -16.07 6.15
N TYR A 61 -7.75 -16.79 6.73
CA TYR A 61 -7.72 -17.26 8.12
C TYR A 61 -7.66 -18.78 8.17
N ALA A 62 -6.78 -19.30 9.02
CA ALA A 62 -6.77 -20.71 9.40
C ALA A 62 -6.56 -20.84 10.91
N LYS A 63 -7.42 -21.62 11.57
CA LYS A 63 -7.19 -22.04 12.95
C LYS A 63 -6.07 -23.07 13.00
N THR A 64 -5.18 -22.96 13.98
CA THR A 64 -4.14 -23.96 14.27
C THR A 64 -4.44 -24.63 15.61
N LYS A 65 -3.69 -25.69 15.95
CA LYS A 65 -3.88 -26.39 17.24
C LYS A 65 -3.63 -25.50 18.45
N GLU A 66 -2.74 -24.53 18.30
CA GLU A 66 -2.23 -23.68 19.40
C GLU A 66 -2.72 -22.22 19.27
N GLY A 67 -3.37 -21.85 18.16
CA GLY A 67 -3.73 -20.46 17.89
C GLY A 67 -4.40 -20.24 16.53
N TYR A 68 -3.89 -19.27 15.77
CA TYR A 68 -4.36 -18.96 14.43
C TYR A 68 -3.23 -18.53 13.50
N THR A 69 -3.54 -18.53 12.20
CA THR A 69 -2.71 -17.96 11.15
C THR A 69 -3.57 -17.06 10.27
N LEU A 70 -3.07 -15.85 10.01
CA LEU A 70 -3.61 -14.91 9.04
C LEU A 70 -2.58 -14.71 7.94
N SER A 71 -3.01 -14.76 6.67
CA SER A 71 -2.13 -14.43 5.54
C SER A 71 -2.79 -13.45 4.59
N SER A 72 -1.97 -12.63 3.92
CA SER A 72 -2.36 -11.71 2.85
C SER A 72 -1.29 -11.72 1.77
N TYR A 73 -1.68 -11.61 0.50
CA TYR A 73 -0.78 -11.64 -0.67
C TYR A 73 -0.44 -10.23 -1.19
N GLY A 74 -0.39 -9.23 -0.31
CA GLY A 74 -0.06 -7.86 -0.68
C GLY A 74 -1.06 -7.23 -1.66
N LEU A 75 -0.62 -6.18 -2.37
CA LEU A 75 -1.46 -5.40 -3.30
C LEU A 75 -1.81 -6.14 -4.60
N ASP A 76 -0.97 -7.06 -5.07
CA ASP A 76 -1.17 -7.75 -6.36
C ASP A 76 -1.94 -9.09 -6.24
N ASN A 77 -2.24 -9.49 -5.00
CA ASN A 77 -2.96 -10.70 -4.63
C ASN A 77 -2.35 -11.99 -5.21
N LYS A 78 -1.02 -12.00 -5.36
CA LYS A 78 -0.27 -13.16 -5.82
C LYS A 78 0.73 -13.55 -4.77
N LYS A 79 1.01 -14.86 -4.73
CA LYS A 79 2.02 -15.38 -3.83
C LYS A 79 3.39 -14.85 -4.21
N GLY A 80 4.04 -14.21 -3.25
CA GLY A 80 5.34 -13.58 -3.37
C GLY A 80 5.25 -12.22 -4.06
N GLY A 81 6.27 -11.40 -3.87
CA GLY A 81 6.29 -10.04 -4.40
C GLY A 81 7.32 -9.22 -3.67
N ILE A 82 7.42 -7.93 -4.05
CA ILE A 82 8.33 -6.99 -3.43
C ILE A 82 7.61 -5.69 -3.07
N GLY A 83 8.09 -5.04 -2.02
CA GLY A 83 7.46 -3.85 -1.49
C GLY A 83 6.03 -4.10 -1.05
N LEU A 84 5.06 -3.39 -1.62
CA LEU A 84 3.65 -3.51 -1.25
C LEU A 84 3.00 -4.85 -1.67
N ASP A 85 3.66 -5.62 -2.53
CA ASP A 85 3.19 -6.92 -3.02
C ASP A 85 3.72 -8.08 -2.15
N VAL A 86 4.39 -7.79 -1.02
CA VAL A 86 4.97 -8.86 -0.20
C VAL A 86 3.88 -9.65 0.53
N ASP A 87 4.06 -10.98 0.57
CA ASP A 87 3.22 -11.86 1.38
C ASP A 87 3.39 -11.53 2.86
N ILE A 88 2.26 -11.30 3.52
CA ILE A 88 2.19 -11.06 4.96
C ILE A 88 1.66 -12.33 5.62
N LEU A 89 2.41 -12.87 6.58
CA LEU A 89 1.99 -13.98 7.41
C LEU A 89 2.04 -13.55 8.88
N VAL A 90 0.91 -13.70 9.56
CA VAL A 90 0.77 -13.40 10.99
C VAL A 90 0.32 -14.66 11.70
N THR A 91 1.14 -15.15 12.62
CA THR A 91 0.72 -16.13 13.61
C THR A 91 0.62 -15.45 14.97
N GLN A 92 -0.04 -16.09 15.92
CA GLN A 92 -0.21 -15.56 17.28
C GLN A 92 1.14 -15.17 17.93
N ASP A 93 2.16 -16.03 17.79
CA ASP A 93 3.50 -15.77 18.37
C ASP A 93 4.26 -14.68 17.62
N THR A 94 4.06 -14.59 16.29
CA THR A 94 4.77 -13.61 15.46
C THR A 94 4.07 -12.25 15.44
N TYR A 95 2.82 -12.13 15.90
CA TYR A 95 2.09 -10.87 15.84
C TYR A 95 2.79 -9.75 16.63
N LEU A 96 3.27 -10.03 17.85
CA LEU A 96 3.96 -9.06 18.69
C LEU A 96 5.28 -8.59 18.05
N SER A 97 6.03 -9.48 17.41
CA SER A 97 7.24 -9.10 16.68
C SER A 97 6.94 -8.41 15.35
N PHE A 98 5.86 -8.80 14.67
CA PHE A 98 5.46 -8.28 13.37
C PHE A 98 4.98 -6.81 13.44
N ILE A 99 4.24 -6.40 14.49
CA ILE A 99 3.90 -4.97 14.67
C ILE A 99 5.15 -4.10 14.69
N THR A 100 6.25 -4.58 15.29
CA THR A 100 7.55 -3.90 15.33
C THR A 100 8.41 -4.11 14.09
N ASP A 101 8.34 -5.26 13.42
CA ASP A 101 9.22 -5.58 12.28
C ASP A 101 8.67 -5.09 10.93
N ILE A 102 7.36 -5.13 10.67
CA ILE A 102 6.81 -4.75 9.36
C ILE A 102 7.05 -3.28 9.04
N SER A 103 6.92 -2.41 10.05
CA SER A 103 7.08 -0.97 9.88
C SER A 103 8.44 -0.64 9.27
N ASP A 104 9.41 -1.52 9.50
CA ASP A 104 10.79 -1.33 9.10
C ASP A 104 11.13 -2.07 7.80
N HIS A 105 10.30 -3.02 7.32
CA HIS A 105 10.66 -3.94 6.22
C HIS A 105 9.74 -3.91 4.99
N ILE A 106 8.55 -3.30 5.03
CA ILE A 106 7.69 -3.15 3.84
C ILE A 106 7.85 -1.75 3.25
N HIS A 107 8.69 -1.65 2.22
CA HIS A 107 8.93 -0.39 1.50
C HIS A 107 8.41 -0.49 0.07
N PRO A 108 7.54 0.41 -0.41
CA PRO A 108 7.12 0.42 -1.80
C PRO A 108 8.36 0.53 -2.70
N THR A 109 8.36 -0.21 -3.80
CA THR A 109 9.38 0.01 -4.84
C THR A 109 9.20 1.39 -5.46
N PHE A 110 10.25 1.93 -6.08
CA PHE A 110 10.15 3.19 -6.83
C PHE A 110 9.01 3.18 -7.85
N LYS A 111 8.80 2.04 -8.52
CA LYS A 111 7.67 1.85 -9.45
C LYS A 111 6.32 2.00 -8.71
N GLN A 112 6.11 1.25 -7.63
CA GLN A 112 4.87 1.33 -6.85
C GLN A 112 4.63 2.74 -6.30
N PHE A 113 5.70 3.41 -5.86
CA PHE A 113 5.62 4.78 -5.38
C PHE A 113 5.21 5.77 -6.48
N VAL A 114 5.72 5.63 -7.71
CA VAL A 114 5.46 6.59 -8.81
C VAL A 114 4.14 6.34 -9.53
N PHE A 115 3.72 5.07 -9.64
CA PHE A 115 2.60 4.68 -10.50
C PHE A 115 1.38 4.19 -9.73
N ASP A 116 1.58 3.56 -8.56
CA ASP A 116 0.53 2.83 -7.87
C ASP A 116 0.01 3.59 -6.63
N MET A 117 0.78 4.53 -6.06
CA MET A 117 0.30 5.39 -4.98
C MET A 117 -0.60 6.53 -5.47
N THR A 118 -1.75 6.71 -4.83
CA THR A 118 -2.71 7.79 -5.13
C THR A 118 -2.04 9.17 -5.12
N GLY A 119 -2.12 9.88 -6.25
CA GLY A 119 -1.58 11.24 -6.43
C GLY A 119 -0.17 11.31 -7.03
N SER A 120 0.67 10.29 -6.85
CA SER A 120 2.05 10.24 -7.37
C SER A 120 2.11 10.28 -8.91
N TRP A 121 1.26 9.47 -9.55
CA TRP A 121 1.16 9.37 -11.01
C TRP A 121 0.74 10.68 -11.68
N GLN A 122 -0.12 11.45 -11.02
CA GLN A 122 -0.55 12.76 -11.51
C GLN A 122 0.59 13.78 -11.48
N ILE A 123 1.38 13.77 -10.39
CA ILE A 123 2.57 14.62 -10.24
C ILE A 123 3.61 14.26 -11.30
N PHE A 124 3.87 12.95 -11.50
CA PHE A 124 4.81 12.49 -12.52
C PHE A 124 4.39 12.88 -13.94
N LYS A 125 3.10 12.71 -14.29
CA LYS A 125 2.54 13.15 -15.58
C LYS A 125 2.74 14.64 -15.82
N VAL A 126 2.42 15.48 -14.83
CA VAL A 126 2.58 16.94 -14.95
C VAL A 126 4.05 17.30 -15.16
N ALA A 127 4.96 16.70 -14.39
CA ALA A 127 6.39 16.93 -14.55
C ALA A 127 6.91 16.50 -15.95
N ALA A 128 6.46 15.36 -16.46
CA ALA A 128 6.83 14.87 -17.79
C ALA A 128 6.32 15.78 -18.91
N TRP A 129 5.06 16.24 -18.82
CA TRP A 129 4.48 17.18 -19.80
C TRP A 129 5.17 18.54 -19.78
N MET A 130 5.51 19.07 -18.60
CA MET A 130 6.25 20.32 -18.49
C MET A 130 7.65 20.23 -19.11
N ASN A 131 8.36 19.11 -18.90
CA ASN A 131 9.67 18.88 -19.54
C ASN A 131 9.55 18.78 -21.07
N LEU A 132 8.53 18.08 -21.58
CA LEU A 132 8.31 17.97 -23.02
C LEU A 132 8.03 19.34 -23.65
N LEU A 133 7.16 20.16 -23.03
CA LEU A 133 6.85 21.51 -23.49
C LEU A 133 8.10 22.41 -23.48
N LEU A 134 8.96 22.28 -22.47
CA LEU A 134 10.23 23.00 -22.39
C LEU A 134 11.17 22.60 -23.54
N CYS A 135 11.30 21.30 -23.82
CA CYS A 135 12.11 20.82 -24.95
C CYS A 135 11.60 21.34 -26.31
N ILE A 136 10.28 21.39 -26.51
CA ILE A 136 9.67 21.93 -27.73
C ILE A 136 9.93 23.43 -27.84
N ALA A 137 9.78 24.19 -26.74
CA ALA A 137 10.08 25.63 -26.72
C ALA A 137 11.55 25.91 -27.08
N ILE A 138 12.48 25.11 -26.53
CA ILE A 138 13.90 25.16 -26.85
C ILE A 138 14.15 24.91 -28.34
N PHE A 139 13.54 23.86 -28.89
CA PHE A 139 13.69 23.51 -30.31
C PHE A 139 13.17 24.61 -31.25
N LEU A 140 11.98 25.16 -30.95
CA LEU A 140 11.38 26.23 -31.74
C LEU A 140 12.20 27.53 -31.69
N GLU A 141 12.79 27.85 -30.54
CA GLU A 141 13.64 29.03 -30.40
C GLU A 141 14.99 28.85 -31.13
N CYS A 142 15.55 27.63 -31.09
CA CYS A 142 16.71 27.26 -31.91
C CYS A 142 16.41 27.30 -33.43
N ALA A 143 15.18 27.12 -33.86
CA ALA A 143 14.82 27.19 -35.28
C ALA A 143 14.77 28.63 -35.83
N ARG A 144 14.85 29.67 -34.98
CA ARG A 144 14.80 31.09 -35.41
C ARG A 144 16.19 31.66 -35.74
N SER A 145 16.23 32.50 -36.78
CA SER A 145 17.44 33.13 -37.34
C SER A 145 18.19 34.10 -36.41
N SER A 146 17.61 34.50 -35.26
CA SER A 146 18.19 35.41 -34.25
C SER A 146 19.01 34.69 -33.16
N PHE A 147 19.68 33.61 -33.56
CA PHE A 147 20.11 32.48 -32.72
C PHE A 147 21.07 32.81 -31.56
N LYS A 148 21.99 33.77 -31.70
CA LYS A 148 23.09 33.93 -30.72
C LYS A 148 22.67 34.53 -29.37
N ILE A 149 21.75 35.50 -29.35
CA ILE A 149 21.31 36.15 -28.11
C ILE A 149 20.25 35.28 -27.40
N GLN A 150 19.37 34.64 -28.17
CA GLN A 150 18.33 33.76 -27.64
C GLN A 150 18.88 32.46 -27.03
N LEU A 151 19.93 31.87 -27.60
CA LEU A 151 20.57 30.66 -27.06
C LEU A 151 21.14 30.88 -25.65
N ILE A 152 21.74 32.05 -25.37
CA ILE A 152 22.28 32.36 -24.04
C ILE A 152 21.15 32.42 -23.00
N PHE A 153 20.06 33.12 -23.31
CA PHE A 153 18.88 33.17 -22.42
C PHE A 153 18.24 31.80 -22.22
N LEU A 154 18.24 30.96 -23.25
CA LEU A 154 17.72 29.60 -23.20
C LEU A 154 18.58 28.68 -22.31
N VAL A 155 19.90 28.74 -22.47
CA VAL A 155 20.87 27.99 -21.65
C VAL A 155 20.80 28.44 -20.20
N ILE A 156 20.66 29.75 -19.94
CA ILE A 156 20.46 30.28 -18.58
C ILE A 156 19.14 29.75 -17.99
N ASN A 157 18.04 29.78 -18.73
CA ASN A 157 16.77 29.23 -18.25
C ASN A 157 16.87 27.73 -17.97
N PHE A 158 17.58 26.96 -18.80
CA PHE A 158 17.82 25.54 -18.58
C PHE A 158 18.70 25.28 -17.34
N LEU A 159 19.77 26.06 -17.17
CA LEU A 159 20.65 26.00 -15.99
C LEU A 159 19.93 26.39 -14.69
N ILE A 160 18.88 27.21 -14.78
CA ILE A 160 18.01 27.53 -13.63
C ILE A 160 16.97 26.43 -13.42
N LEU A 161 16.31 25.92 -14.46
CA LEU A 161 15.28 24.89 -14.33
C LEU A 161 15.82 23.53 -13.87
N LEU A 162 17.01 23.14 -14.33
CA LEU A 162 17.61 21.85 -14.02
C LEU A 162 17.85 21.62 -12.51
N PRO A 163 18.38 22.58 -11.72
CA PRO A 163 18.46 22.43 -10.27
C PRO A 163 17.09 22.45 -9.59
N PHE A 164 16.07 23.15 -10.12
CA PHE A 164 14.70 23.06 -9.57
C PHE A 164 14.07 21.69 -9.83
N CYS A 165 14.20 21.14 -11.03
CA CYS A 165 13.77 19.77 -11.33
C CYS A 165 14.54 18.74 -10.50
N SER A 166 15.84 18.94 -10.31
CA SER A 166 16.67 18.07 -9.47
C SER A 166 16.29 18.18 -8.00
N LEU A 167 15.95 19.39 -7.52
CA LEU A 167 15.44 19.62 -6.18
C LEU A 167 14.09 18.91 -6.00
N VAL A 168 13.15 19.04 -6.94
CA VAL A 168 11.86 18.32 -6.87
C VAL A 168 12.07 16.81 -6.89
N ALA A 169 12.95 16.29 -7.75
CA ALA A 169 13.29 14.87 -7.79
C ALA A 169 13.95 14.39 -6.49
N LEU A 170 14.91 15.16 -5.94
CA LEU A 170 15.54 14.90 -4.64
C LEU A 170 14.52 14.97 -3.51
N THR A 171 13.57 15.91 -3.56
CA THR A 171 12.53 16.06 -2.53
C THR A 171 11.56 14.89 -2.58
N LEU A 172 11.17 14.43 -3.78
CA LEU A 172 10.36 13.23 -3.95
C LEU A 172 11.10 11.96 -3.50
N THR A 173 12.41 11.87 -3.77
CA THR A 173 13.26 10.76 -3.33
C THR A 173 13.48 10.79 -1.82
N ALA A 174 13.66 11.98 -1.24
CA ALA A 174 13.81 12.17 0.20
C ALA A 174 12.50 11.91 0.94
N LEU A 175 11.36 12.37 0.41
CA LEU A 175 10.04 12.02 0.92
C LEU A 175 9.77 10.52 0.82
N HIS A 176 10.23 9.86 -0.24
CA HIS A 176 10.17 8.40 -0.36
C HIS A 176 10.99 7.69 0.73
N LEU A 177 12.19 8.19 1.03
CA LEU A 177 13.07 7.63 2.06
C LEU A 177 12.67 8.00 3.50
N ALA A 178 12.01 9.14 3.68
CA ALA A 178 11.71 9.72 4.99
C ALA A 178 10.24 9.58 5.41
N ALA A 179 9.33 9.16 4.53
CA ALA A 179 7.93 8.98 4.87
C ALA A 179 7.78 7.89 5.95
N PRO A 180 7.43 8.25 7.20
CA PRO A 180 6.89 7.29 8.15
C PRO A 180 5.44 7.10 7.71
N TYR A 181 5.12 6.02 7.00
CA TYR A 181 3.76 5.81 6.55
C TYR A 181 2.89 5.52 7.78
N SER A 182 2.18 6.56 8.22
CA SER A 182 1.14 6.47 9.22
C SER A 182 0.09 5.48 8.74
N THR A 183 -0.09 4.45 9.55
CA THR A 183 -1.23 3.54 9.56
C THR A 183 -2.54 4.32 9.41
N HIS A 184 -3.16 4.22 8.24
CA HIS A 184 -4.61 4.30 8.09
C HIS A 184 -5.15 2.88 7.95
#